data_AF-X0RPA1-F1
#
_entry.id   AF-X0RPA1-F1
#
_cell.length_a   1.000
_cell.length_b   1.000
_cell.length_c   1.000
_cell.angle_alpha   90.00
_cell.angle_beta   90.00
_cell.angle_gamma   90.00
#
_symmetry.space_group_name_H-M   'P 1'
#
loop_
_entity.id
_entity.type
_entity.pdbx_description
1 polymer ?
#
loop_
_entity_poly.entity_id
_entity_poly.type
_entity_poly.pdbx_seq_one_letter_code
_entity_poly.pdbx_strand_id
1 'polypeptide(L)'
;MLYGIENKLEAPEPINSITYDAAELKTLPLDWLSAIRQFESSDVVDSLFPSEMIELLIAVKKQEAKRFAQQVTNLEYLTYLQDV
;
A
#
# COMPACT_ATOMS: atom_id res chain seq x y z
N MET A 1 -14.81 9.45 -0.69
CA MET A 1 -15.71 10.33 0.10
C MET A 1 -17.16 9.90 -0.06
N LEU A 2 -17.68 9.77 -1.30
CA LEU A 2 -19.08 9.39 -1.54
C LEU A 2 -19.46 8.03 -0.92
N TYR A 3 -18.65 6.98 -1.10
CA TYR A 3 -18.89 5.64 -0.54
C TYR A 3 -19.19 5.65 0.97
N GLY A 4 -18.47 6.46 1.76
CA GLY A 4 -18.71 6.56 3.20
C GLY A 4 -20.03 7.26 3.54
N ILE A 5 -20.41 8.27 2.77
CA ILE A 5 -21.66 9.02 2.95
C ILE A 5 -22.86 8.14 2.57
N GLU A 6 -22.80 7.48 1.41
CA GLU A 6 -23.88 6.62 0.90
C GLU A 6 -24.14 5.41 1.79
N ASN A 7 -23.06 4.80 2.31
CA ASN A 7 -23.15 3.65 3.21
C ASN A 7 -23.26 4.05 4.69
N LYS A 8 -23.31 5.36 5.00
CA LYS A 8 -23.40 5.90 6.37
C LYS A 8 -22.37 5.28 7.32
N LEU A 9 -21.13 5.14 6.84
CA LEU A 9 -20.05 4.56 7.63
C LEU A 9 -19.72 5.45 8.82
N GLU A 10 -19.63 4.86 10.01
CA GLU A 10 -19.18 5.56 11.20
C GLU A 10 -17.67 5.77 11.14
N ALA A 11 -17.24 7.01 11.33
CA ALA A 11 -15.83 7.34 11.46
C ALA A 11 -15.30 6.84 12.81
N PRO A 12 -14.05 6.35 12.88
CA PRO A 12 -13.44 6.02 14.15
C PRO A 12 -13.24 7.27 15.01
N GLU A 13 -13.12 7.07 16.32
CA GLU A 13 -12.82 8.13 17.28
C GLU A 13 -11.51 8.86 16.92
N PRO A 14 -11.45 10.19 17.10
CA PRO A 14 -10.27 10.97 16.76
C PRO A 14 -9.11 10.63 17.70
N ILE A 15 -7.92 10.43 17.12
CA ILE A 15 -6.69 10.23 17.88
C ILE A 15 -6.05 11.61 18.13
N ASN A 16 -6.17 12.10 19.36
CA ASN A 16 -5.69 13.43 19.78
C ASN A 16 -4.28 13.41 20.39
N SER A 17 -3.47 12.41 20.07
CA SER A 17 -2.11 12.22 20.60
C SER A 17 -1.09 12.01 19.48
N ILE A 18 0.20 12.17 19.80
CA ILE A 18 1.30 11.85 18.88
C ILE A 18 1.37 10.33 18.70
N THR A 19 1.39 9.87 17.46
CA THR A 19 1.22 8.45 17.11
C THR A 19 2.50 7.75 16.64
N TYR A 20 3.64 8.45 16.55
CA TYR A 20 4.90 7.86 16.07
C TYR A 20 5.34 6.63 16.89
N ASP A 21 5.04 6.60 18.19
CA ASP A 21 5.41 5.52 19.10
C ASP A 21 4.24 4.57 19.43
N ALA A 22 3.08 4.75 18.78
CA ALA A 22 1.89 3.96 19.08
C ALA A 22 1.94 2.59 18.39
N ALA A 23 2.32 1.55 19.15
CA ALA A 23 2.46 0.18 18.64
C ALA A 23 1.15 -0.47 18.17
N GLU A 24 -0.01 0.05 18.59
CA GLU A 24 -1.31 -0.60 18.39
C GLU A 24 -2.15 -0.02 17.22
N LEU A 25 -1.59 0.91 16.44
CA LEU A 25 -2.31 1.48 15.30
C LEU A 25 -2.13 0.65 14.04
N LYS A 26 -3.23 0.45 13.30
CA LYS A 26 -3.17 -0.12 11.95
C LYS A 26 -2.38 0.83 11.05
N THR A 27 -1.21 0.37 10.60
CA THR A 27 -0.34 1.15 9.72
C THR A 27 -0.75 0.98 8.26
N LEU A 28 -0.30 1.94 7.44
CA LEU A 28 -0.32 1.78 6.00
C LEU A 28 0.70 0.69 5.58
N PRO A 29 0.50 0.05 4.42
CA PRO A 29 1.51 -0.83 3.85
C PRO A 29 2.86 -0.11 3.76
N LEU A 30 3.91 -0.77 4.24
CA LEU A 30 5.25 -0.20 4.33
C LEU A 30 6.04 -0.36 3.03
N ASP A 31 5.58 -1.22 2.14
CA ASP A 31 6.21 -1.50 0.86
C ASP A 31 5.18 -1.59 -0.26
N TRP A 32 5.68 -1.43 -1.48
CA TRP A 32 4.88 -1.36 -2.69
C TRP A 32 4.12 -2.67 -2.97
N LEU A 33 4.73 -3.84 -2.73
CA LEU A 33 4.06 -5.12 -2.97
C LEU A 33 2.92 -5.33 -1.97
N SER A 34 3.10 -4.96 -0.71
CA SER A 34 2.05 -5.01 0.30
C SER A 34 0.90 -4.05 -0.01
N ALA A 35 1.19 -2.86 -0.56
CA ALA A 35 0.15 -1.93 -1.03
C ALA A 35 -0.67 -2.52 -2.19
N ILE A 36 -0.01 -3.17 -3.16
CA ILE A 36 -0.68 -3.84 -4.27
C ILE A 36 -1.59 -4.96 -3.76
N ARG A 37 -1.12 -5.79 -2.81
CA ARG A 37 -1.92 -6.86 -2.21
C ARG A 37 -3.14 -6.32 -1.47
N GLN A 38 -2.98 -5.25 -0.70
CA GLN A 38 -4.10 -4.63 0.02
C GLN A 38 -5.13 -4.03 -0.92
N PHE A 39 -4.69 -3.47 -2.05
CA PHE A 39 -5.58 -2.97 -3.11
C PHE A 39 -6.34 -4.12 -3.78
N GLU A 40 -5.66 -5.22 -4.12
CA GLU A 40 -6.23 -6.41 -4.74
C GLU A 40 -7.26 -7.13 -3.85
N SER A 41 -7.13 -7.02 -2.52
CA SER A 41 -8.07 -7.61 -1.57
C SER A 41 -9.13 -6.63 -1.04
N SER A 42 -9.32 -5.47 -1.68
CA SER A 42 -10.19 -4.41 -1.15
C SER A 42 -11.59 -4.45 -1.74
N ASP A 43 -12.57 -4.88 -0.93
CA ASP A 43 -13.99 -4.87 -1.30
C ASP A 43 -14.52 -3.46 -1.64
N VAL A 44 -13.90 -2.42 -1.07
CA VAL A 44 -14.27 -1.03 -1.35
C VAL A 44 -13.84 -0.63 -2.76
N VAL A 45 -12.66 -1.05 -3.20
CA VAL A 45 -12.14 -0.71 -4.53
C VAL A 45 -13.03 -1.27 -5.63
N ASP A 46 -13.53 -2.50 -5.44
CA ASP A 46 -14.45 -3.17 -6.38
C ASP A 46 -15.75 -2.39 -6.59
N SER A 47 -16.20 -1.65 -5.57
CA SER A 47 -17.39 -0.79 -5.67
C SER A 47 -17.13 0.57 -6.34
N LEU A 48 -15.87 0.98 -6.45
CA LEU A 48 -15.48 2.32 -6.88
C LEU A 48 -15.04 2.41 -8.34
N PHE A 49 -14.48 1.32 -8.88
CA PHE A 49 -13.92 1.29 -10.23
C PHE A 49 -14.42 0.10 -11.04
N PRO A 50 -14.48 0.20 -12.38
CA PRO A 50 -14.74 -0.95 -13.23
C PRO A 50 -13.67 -2.04 -13.03
N SER A 51 -14.10 -3.31 -13.04
CA SER A 51 -13.21 -4.47 -12.83
C SER A 51 -12.02 -4.47 -13.80
N GLU A 52 -12.25 -4.15 -15.07
CA GLU A 52 -11.20 -4.08 -16.10
C GLU A 52 -10.10 -3.06 -15.75
N MET A 53 -10.47 -1.93 -15.15
CA MET A 53 -9.52 -0.90 -14.70
C MET A 53 -8.70 -1.41 -13.50
N ILE A 54 -9.35 -2.07 -12.56
CA ILE A 54 -8.71 -2.64 -11.37
C ILE A 54 -7.68 -3.69 -11.80
N GLU A 55 -8.07 -4.64 -12.65
CA GLU A 55 -7.20 -5.69 -13.18
C GLU A 55 -5.99 -5.11 -13.92
N LEU A 56 -6.22 -4.14 -14.81
CA LEU A 56 -5.16 -3.48 -15.57
C LEU A 56 -4.18 -2.76 -14.64
N LEU A 57 -4.69 -2.02 -13.66
CA LEU A 57 -3.85 -1.29 -12.71
C LEU A 57 -3.00 -2.24 -11.87
N ILE A 58 -3.58 -3.33 -11.37
CA ILE A 58 -2.86 -4.37 -10.63
C ILE A 58 -1.75 -4.97 -11.50
N ALA A 59 -2.04 -5.31 -12.76
CA ALA A 59 -1.07 -5.90 -13.68
C ALA A 59 0.13 -4.95 -13.92
N VAL A 60 -0.15 -3.68 -14.22
CA VAL A 60 0.89 -2.66 -14.44
C VAL A 60 1.73 -2.47 -13.18
N LYS A 61 1.11 -2.34 -12.00
CA LYS A 61 1.85 -2.12 -10.75
C LYS A 61 2.68 -3.33 -10.33
N LYS A 62 2.21 -4.55 -10.57
CA LYS A 62 3.01 -5.77 -10.38
C LYS A 62 4.23 -5.80 -11.31
N GLN A 63 4.07 -5.37 -12.58
CA GLN A 63 5.18 -5.27 -13.52
C GLN A 63 6.22 -4.24 -13.08
N GLU A 64 5.79 -3.04 -12.68
CA GLU A 64 6.68 -1.98 -12.17
C GLU A 64 7.43 -2.44 -10.92
N ALA A 65 6.74 -3.05 -9.95
CA ALA A 65 7.36 -3.55 -8.73
C ALA A 65 8.39 -4.65 -9.00
N LYS A 66 8.10 -5.57 -9.94
CA LYS A 66 9.06 -6.59 -10.38
C LYS A 66 10.31 -5.95 -11.01
N ARG A 67 10.13 -4.92 -11.84
CA ARG A 67 11.25 -4.21 -12.47
C ARG A 67 12.13 -3.51 -11.43
N PHE A 68 11.50 -2.91 -10.42
CA PHE A 68 12.18 -2.26 -9.31
C PHE A 68 13.01 -3.26 -8.49
N ALA A 69 12.43 -4.39 -8.11
CA ALA A 69 13.10 -5.43 -7.30
C ALA A 69 14.31 -6.09 -7.98
N GLN A 70 14.48 -5.90 -9.29
CA GLN A 70 15.64 -6.41 -10.04
C GLN A 70 16.83 -5.44 -10.04
N GLN A 71 16.66 -4.23 -9.52
CA GLN A 71 17.71 -3.22 -9.48
C GLN A 71 18.48 -3.35 -8.17
N VAL A 72 19.80 -3.51 -8.27
CA VAL A 72 20.69 -3.36 -7.11
C VAL A 72 21.01 -1.89 -6.98
N THR A 73 20.61 -1.31 -5.85
CA THR A 73 20.88 0.09 -5.54
C THR A 73 22.33 0.28 -5.10
N ASN A 74 22.83 1.52 -5.24
CA ASN A 74 24.16 1.86 -4.73
C ASN A 74 24.27 1.63 -3.21
N LEU A 75 23.17 1.81 -2.46
CA LEU A 75 23.13 1.55 -1.03
C LEU A 75 23.39 0.06 -0.74
N GLU A 76 22.61 -0.83 -1.36
CA GLU A 76 22.78 -2.28 -1.20
C GLU A 76 24.19 -2.71 -1.62
N TYR A 77 24.67 -2.21 -2.75
CA TYR A 77 26.03 -2.51 -3.22
C TYR A 77 27.10 -2.10 -2.20
N LEU A 78 27.02 -0.89 -1.64
CA LEU A 78 27.98 -0.40 -0.65
C LEU A 78 27.89 -1.15 0.68
N THR A 79 26.69 -1.46 1.15
CA THR A 79 26.47 -2.22 2.38
C THR A 79 27.12 -3.61 2.29
N TYR A 80 26.91 -4.34 1.19
CA TYR A 80 27.49 -5.68 1.04
C TYR A 80 29.00 -5.67 0.70
N LEU A 81 29.53 -4.58 0.12
CA LEU A 81 30.95 -4.46 -0.20
C LEU A 81 31.82 -4.11 1.02
N GLN A 82 31.28 -3.36 1.99
CA GLN A 82 32.01 -2.92 3.18
C GLN A 82 32.13 -4.00 4.28
N ASP A 83 31.32 -5.06 4.21
CA ASP A 83 31.35 -6.19 5.17
C ASP A 83 32.45 -7.25 4.86
N VAL A 84 33.54 -6.86 4.18
CA VAL A 84 34.75 -7.69 3.96
C VAL A 84 36.00 -6.98 4.47
#